data_AF-A0A821LP44-F1
#
_entry.id   AF-A0A821LP44-F1
#
_cell.length_a   1.000
_cell.length_b   1.000
_cell.length_c   1.000
_cell.angle_alpha   90.00
_cell.angle_beta   90.00
_cell.angle_gamma   90.00
#
_symmetry.space_group_name_H-M   'P 1'
#
loop_
_entity.id
_entity.type
_entity.pdbx_description
1 polymer ?
#
loop_
_entity_poly.entity_id
_entity_poly.type
_entity_poly.pdbx_seq_one_letter_code
_entity_poly.pdbx_strand_id
1 'polypeptide(L)'
;IIDTPGFGDTRGLDQDDRNMEHTLQYINNLTHLNAICFLLKPNASRLNIFFRTCLIQLFSHLDPTARNNIIFCFTNARSTFYTPGNTAPLLKTMLASSSMNDFSFKKENTFCFDNESFRYLVALRNRISFTHEEKHEYEMSWSTSVKESNRLIDYINK
;
A
#
# COMPACT_ATOMS: atom_id res chain seq x y z
N ILE A 1 1.17 10.59 10.40
CA ILE A 1 1.43 9.79 9.16
C ILE A 1 2.77 10.25 8.63
N ILE A 2 3.66 9.31 8.31
CA ILE A 2 4.97 9.59 7.72
C ILE A 2 4.86 9.15 6.26
N ASP A 3 5.07 10.08 5.34
CA ASP A 3 5.13 9.79 3.91
C ASP A 3 6.60 9.69 3.49
N THR A 4 6.96 8.59 2.84
CA THR A 4 8.35 8.30 2.48
C THR A 4 8.54 8.52 0.98
N PRO A 5 9.75 8.87 0.52
CA PRO A 5 10.05 8.85 -0.91
C PRO A 5 9.65 7.51 -1.54
N GLY A 6 9.09 7.56 -2.75
CA GLY A 6 8.71 6.35 -3.48
C GLY A 6 9.93 5.51 -3.87
N PHE A 7 9.72 4.20 -3.98
CA PHE A 7 10.74 3.26 -4.43
C PHE A 7 10.93 3.35 -5.96
N GLY A 8 12.18 3.38 -6.44
CA GLY A 8 12.48 3.46 -7.87
C GLY A 8 12.60 4.90 -8.35
N ASP A 9 13.37 5.71 -7.63
CA ASP A 9 13.66 7.08 -8.03
C ASP A 9 14.34 7.11 -9.40
N THR A 10 13.83 7.95 -10.30
CA THR A 10 14.41 8.18 -11.64
C THR A 10 15.86 8.67 -11.63
N ARG A 11 16.37 9.10 -10.47
CA ARG A 11 17.75 9.54 -10.24
C ARG A 11 18.74 8.39 -10.03
N GLY A 12 18.28 7.14 -9.97
CA GLY A 12 19.12 5.93 -9.94
C GLY A 12 19.21 5.24 -8.58
N LEU A 13 19.85 4.06 -8.58
CA LEU A 13 19.92 3.14 -7.43
C LEU A 13 20.58 3.75 -6.19
N ASP A 14 21.62 4.58 -6.35
CA ASP A 14 22.32 5.20 -5.22
C ASP A 14 21.42 6.18 -4.43
N GLN A 15 20.50 6.87 -5.13
CA GLN A 15 19.56 7.78 -4.47
C GLN A 15 18.50 7.01 -3.69
N ASP A 16 18.07 5.89 -4.26
CA ASP A 16 17.13 4.96 -3.68
C ASP A 16 17.66 4.34 -2.38
N ASP A 17 18.93 3.92 -2.35
CA ASP A 17 19.60 3.42 -1.14
C ASP A 17 19.68 4.50 -0.05
N ARG A 18 20.03 5.75 -0.41
CA ARG A 18 20.05 6.88 0.53
C ARG A 18 18.65 7.20 1.08
N ASN A 19 17.63 7.19 0.23
CA ASN A 19 16.25 7.40 0.64
C ASN A 19 15.82 6.35 1.65
N MET A 20 16.25 5.10 1.44
CA MET A 20 15.98 4.02 2.38
C MET A 20 16.68 4.22 3.71
N GLU A 21 17.97 4.50 3.67
CA GLU A 21 18.77 4.72 4.87
C GLU A 21 18.17 5.86 5.72
N HIS A 22 17.81 6.97 5.11
CA HIS A 22 17.15 8.08 5.80
C HIS A 22 15.79 7.67 6.39
N THR A 23 15.01 6.87 5.66
CA THR A 23 13.71 6.37 6.14
C THR A 23 13.90 5.46 7.36
N LEU A 24 14.87 4.54 7.32
CA LEU A 24 15.19 3.63 8.41
C LEU A 24 15.72 4.38 9.63
N GLN A 25 16.65 5.32 9.44
CA GLN A 25 17.17 6.17 10.51
C GLN A 25 16.04 6.96 11.18
N TYR A 26 15.11 7.51 10.39
CA TYR A 26 13.97 8.23 10.94
C TYR A 26 13.06 7.30 11.76
N ILE A 27 12.69 6.14 11.20
CA ILE A 27 11.81 5.17 11.87
C ILE A 27 12.45 4.63 13.15
N ASN A 28 13.75 4.35 13.16
CA ASN A 28 14.48 3.84 14.33
C ASN A 28 14.54 4.84 15.49
N ASN A 29 14.34 6.13 15.23
CA ASN A 29 14.28 7.16 16.28
C ASN A 29 12.86 7.32 16.88
N LEU A 30 11.86 6.60 16.36
CA LEU A 30 10.50 6.65 16.89
C LEU A 30 10.37 5.71 18.08
N THR A 31 9.82 6.21 19.18
CA THR A 31 9.52 5.39 20.36
C THR A 31 8.39 4.40 20.13
N HIS A 32 7.52 4.67 19.15
CA HIS A 32 6.39 3.83 18.81
C HIS A 32 6.07 3.92 17.31
N LEU A 33 5.76 2.77 16.71
CA LEU A 33 5.33 2.67 15.31
C LEU A 33 4.10 1.75 15.23
N ASN A 34 2.91 2.34 15.09
CA ASN A 34 1.64 1.60 15.08
C ASN A 34 1.43 0.74 13.83
N ALA A 35 1.87 1.23 12.67
CA ALA A 35 1.60 0.60 11.39
C ALA A 35 2.66 0.97 10.35
N ILE A 36 2.99 0.01 9.48
CA ILE A 36 3.80 0.20 8.28
C ILE A 36 2.94 -0.20 7.10
N CYS A 37 2.51 0.77 6.31
CA CYS A 37 1.62 0.56 5.16
C CYS A 37 2.43 0.50 3.86
N PHE A 38 2.43 -0.64 3.18
CA PHE A 38 2.96 -0.77 1.83
C PHE A 38 1.88 -0.46 0.80
N LEU A 39 2.08 0.59 0.02
CA LEU A 39 1.18 0.94 -1.07
C LEU A 39 1.59 0.21 -2.36
N LEU A 40 0.65 -0.55 -2.92
CA LEU A 40 0.81 -1.36 -4.11
C LEU A 40 -0.31 -1.07 -5.12
N LYS A 41 -0.07 -1.37 -6.40
CA LYS A 41 -1.14 -1.51 -7.39
C LYS A 41 -1.52 -2.99 -7.49
N PRO A 42 -2.79 -3.36 -7.68
CA PRO A 42 -3.23 -4.76 -7.71
C PRO A 42 -2.87 -5.47 -9.03
N ASN A 43 -2.59 -4.71 -10.09
CA ASN A 43 -2.37 -5.20 -11.44
C ASN A 43 -0.89 -5.17 -11.87
N ALA A 44 0.06 -5.19 -10.93
CA ALA A 44 1.46 -5.33 -11.27
C ALA A 44 1.71 -6.71 -11.92
N SER A 45 2.33 -6.70 -13.10
CA SER A 45 2.71 -7.92 -13.82
C SER A 45 4.02 -8.53 -13.28
N ARG A 46 4.83 -7.72 -12.60
CA ARG A 46 6.07 -8.11 -11.92
C ARG A 46 6.24 -7.25 -10.67
N LEU A 47 6.75 -7.84 -9.60
CA LEU A 47 7.29 -7.06 -8.48
C LEU A 47 8.71 -6.62 -8.85
N ASN A 48 8.98 -5.33 -8.68
CA ASN A 48 10.30 -4.77 -8.97
C ASN A 48 11.36 -5.47 -8.08
N ILE A 49 12.49 -5.87 -8.66
CA ILE A 49 13.64 -6.40 -7.88
C ILE A 49 14.02 -5.42 -6.78
N PHE A 50 13.96 -4.13 -7.09
CA PHE A 50 14.19 -3.08 -6.11
C PHE A 50 13.21 -3.15 -4.93
N PHE A 51 11.91 -3.34 -5.19
CA PHE A 51 10.90 -3.52 -4.13
C PHE A 51 11.22 -4.72 -3.23
N ARG A 52 11.72 -5.83 -3.79
CA ARG A 52 12.17 -6.98 -2.99
C ARG A 52 13.35 -6.61 -2.08
N THR A 53 14.38 -5.95 -2.63
CA THR A 53 15.54 -5.52 -1.85
C THR A 53 15.12 -4.55 -0.73
N CYS A 54 14.23 -3.62 -1.05
CA CYS A 54 13.68 -2.66 -0.09
C CYS A 54 13.03 -3.34 1.10
N LEU A 55 12.16 -4.32 0.84
CA LEU A 55 11.49 -5.04 1.90
C LEU A 55 12.48 -5.84 2.75
N ILE A 56 13.46 -6.50 2.13
CA ILE A 56 14.49 -7.25 2.87
C ILE A 56 15.27 -6.31 3.80
N GLN A 57 15.73 -5.17 3.29
CA GLN A 57 16.46 -4.18 4.08
C GLN A 57 15.60 -3.59 5.19
N LEU A 58 14.36 -3.22 4.92
CA LEU A 58 13.46 -2.72 5.97
C LEU A 58 13.23 -3.80 7.04
N PHE A 59 12.93 -5.02 6.62
CA PHE A 59 12.61 -6.12 7.53
C PHE A 59 13.80 -6.57 8.38
N SER A 60 15.03 -6.44 7.90
CA SER A 60 16.24 -6.72 8.68
C SER A 60 16.49 -5.69 9.78
N HIS A 61 15.99 -4.46 9.63
CA HIS A 61 16.17 -3.38 10.59
C HIS A 61 14.98 -3.19 11.55
N LEU A 62 13.81 -3.74 11.20
CA LEU A 62 12.64 -3.69 12.07
C LEU A 62 12.74 -4.72 13.20
N ASP A 63 12.45 -4.25 14.41
CA ASP A 63 12.23 -5.11 15.56
C ASP A 63 11.14 -6.16 15.28
N PRO A 64 11.25 -7.37 15.84
CA PRO A 64 10.25 -8.43 15.63
C PRO A 64 8.81 -8.00 15.93
N THR A 65 8.61 -7.09 16.88
CA THR A 65 7.29 -6.54 17.25
C THR A 65 6.72 -5.65 16.14
N ALA A 66 7.54 -4.84 15.47
CA ALA A 66 7.12 -3.98 14.37
C ALA A 66 6.71 -4.78 13.11
N ARG A 67 7.13 -6.05 13.00
CA ARG A 67 6.74 -6.93 11.89
C ARG A 67 5.24 -7.27 11.89
N ASN A 68 4.63 -7.30 13.08
CA ASN A 68 3.18 -7.50 13.21
C ASN A 68 2.36 -6.29 12.75
N ASN A 69 3.02 -5.14 12.60
CA ASN A 69 2.39 -3.87 12.23
C ASN A 69 2.39 -3.63 10.71
N ILE A 70 2.78 -4.64 9.93
CA ILE A 70 2.85 -4.55 8.47
C ILE A 70 1.49 -4.76 7.83
N ILE A 71 1.13 -3.79 6.99
CA ILE A 71 -0.14 -3.70 6.30
C ILE A 71 0.10 -3.52 4.80
N PHE A 72 -0.67 -4.21 3.99
CA PHE A 72 -0.62 -4.11 2.52
C PHE A 72 -1.84 -3.35 2.01
N CYS A 73 -1.61 -2.19 1.40
CA CYS A 73 -2.63 -1.31 0.86
C CYS A 73 -2.58 -1.34 -0.67
N PHE A 74 -3.62 -1.85 -1.32
CA PHE A 74 -3.74 -1.85 -2.78
C PHE A 74 -4.55 -0.64 -3.22
N THR A 75 -3.94 0.24 -4.01
CA THR A 75 -4.57 1.43 -4.61
C THR A 75 -5.03 1.13 -6.03
N ASN A 76 -5.96 1.91 -6.57
CA ASN A 76 -6.55 1.70 -7.90
C ASN A 76 -7.22 0.32 -8.02
N ALA A 77 -7.78 -0.15 -6.90
CA ALA A 77 -8.30 -1.51 -6.76
C ALA A 77 -9.63 -1.73 -7.49
N ARG A 78 -10.28 -0.67 -8.01
CA ARG A 78 -11.51 -0.81 -8.78
C ARG A 78 -11.35 -1.73 -9.99
N SER A 79 -10.21 -1.64 -10.69
CA SER A 79 -9.88 -2.48 -11.86
C SER A 79 -9.82 -3.98 -11.56
N THR A 80 -9.68 -4.35 -10.29
CA THR A 80 -9.60 -5.72 -9.79
C THR A 80 -10.72 -6.02 -8.80
N PHE A 81 -11.85 -5.29 -8.88
CA PHE A 81 -13.01 -5.45 -8.01
C PHE A 81 -12.67 -5.41 -6.52
N TYR A 82 -11.78 -4.49 -6.13
CA TYR A 82 -11.30 -4.31 -4.76
C TYR A 82 -10.60 -5.55 -4.20
N THR A 83 -9.83 -6.22 -5.05
CA THR A 83 -8.95 -7.32 -4.67
C THR A 83 -7.48 -7.00 -4.98
N PRO A 84 -6.52 -7.65 -4.31
CA PRO A 84 -5.08 -7.50 -4.60
C PRO A 84 -4.64 -7.94 -6.01
N GLY A 85 -5.54 -8.53 -6.80
CA GLY A 85 -5.31 -8.90 -8.19
C GLY A 85 -4.07 -9.78 -8.43
N ASN A 86 -3.42 -9.56 -9.57
CA ASN A 86 -2.22 -10.29 -10.01
C ASN A 86 -1.00 -10.02 -9.12
N THR A 87 -1.03 -8.99 -8.28
CA THR A 87 0.10 -8.66 -7.40
C THR A 87 0.13 -9.55 -6.16
N ALA A 88 -1.03 -10.03 -5.69
CA ALA A 88 -1.11 -10.96 -4.56
C ALA A 88 -0.24 -12.23 -4.72
N PRO A 89 -0.34 -13.01 -5.80
CA PRO A 89 0.47 -14.22 -5.95
C PRO A 89 1.97 -13.89 -6.00
N LEU A 90 2.37 -12.80 -6.65
CA LEU A 90 3.77 -12.36 -6.69
C LEU A 90 4.30 -12.02 -5.28
N LEU A 91 3.49 -11.30 -4.50
CA LEU A 91 3.81 -10.93 -3.12
C LEU A 91 3.92 -12.17 -2.23
N LYS A 92 2.99 -13.13 -2.36
CA LYS A 92 3.04 -14.42 -1.65
C LYS A 92 4.33 -15.17 -1.94
N THR A 93 4.70 -15.30 -3.22
CA THR A 93 5.94 -15.99 -3.61
C THR A 93 7.18 -15.31 -3.03
N MET A 94 7.21 -13.98 -3.02
CA MET A 94 8.34 -13.22 -2.46
C MET A 94 8.45 -13.39 -0.95
N LEU A 95 7.34 -13.33 -0.21
CA LEU A 95 7.33 -13.48 1.25
C LEU A 95 7.58 -14.92 1.70
N ALA A 96 7.30 -15.91 0.85
CA ALA A 96 7.66 -17.31 1.10
C ALA A 96 9.16 -17.62 0.95
N SER A 97 10.00 -16.60 0.69
CA SER A 97 11.45 -16.78 0.68
C SER A 97 12.01 -16.84 2.11
N SER A 98 13.08 -17.61 2.32
CA SER A 98 13.63 -17.91 3.65
C SER A 98 13.97 -16.70 4.51
N SER A 99 14.28 -15.54 3.90
CA SER A 99 14.56 -14.29 4.60
C SER A 99 13.30 -13.54 5.08
N MET A 100 12.11 -13.98 4.71
CA MET A 100 10.84 -13.24 4.90
C MET A 100 9.67 -14.12 5.35
N ASN A 101 9.91 -15.37 5.73
CA ASN A 101 8.86 -16.33 6.10
C ASN A 101 8.01 -15.90 7.31
N ASP A 102 8.53 -15.00 8.15
CA ASP A 102 7.82 -14.48 9.32
C ASP A 102 6.75 -13.42 8.96
N PHE A 103 6.75 -12.92 7.71
CA PHE A 103 5.83 -11.88 7.26
C PHE A 103 4.58 -12.50 6.66
N SER A 104 3.44 -12.27 7.32
CA SER A 104 2.18 -12.80 6.84
C SER A 104 1.50 -11.85 5.85
N PHE A 105 1.12 -12.37 4.69
CA PHE A 105 0.21 -11.70 3.76
C PHE A 105 -1.14 -12.40 3.81
N LYS A 106 -2.07 -11.81 4.57
CA LYS A 106 -3.39 -12.36 4.84
C LYS A 106 -4.47 -11.33 4.53
N LYS A 107 -5.73 -11.76 4.56
CA LYS A 107 -6.87 -10.88 4.30
C LYS A 107 -7.00 -9.79 5.38
N GLU A 108 -6.63 -10.12 6.62
CA GLU A 108 -6.80 -9.26 7.79
C GLU A 108 -5.90 -8.03 7.72
N ASN A 109 -4.67 -8.17 7.20
CA ASN A 109 -3.70 -7.08 7.04
C ASN A 109 -3.58 -6.56 5.61
N THR A 110 -4.58 -6.84 4.76
CA THR A 110 -4.61 -6.38 3.37
C THR A 110 -5.87 -5.59 3.10
N PHE A 111 -5.74 -4.40 2.53
CA PHE A 111 -6.83 -3.45 2.30
C PHE A 111 -6.79 -2.90 0.87
N CYS A 112 -7.95 -2.74 0.25
CA CYS A 112 -8.05 -2.35 -1.16
C CYS A 112 -8.86 -1.05 -1.31
N PHE A 113 -8.25 -0.04 -1.91
CA PHE A 113 -8.79 1.31 -2.04
C PHE A 113 -8.83 1.75 -3.49
N ASP A 114 -9.69 2.72 -3.76
CA ASP A 114 -9.78 3.41 -5.04
C ASP A 114 -9.95 4.91 -4.83
N ASN A 115 -9.44 5.71 -5.78
CA ASN A 115 -9.43 7.17 -5.68
C ASN A 115 -10.33 7.85 -6.72
N GLU A 116 -11.13 7.10 -7.47
CA GLU A 116 -12.01 7.65 -8.51
C GLU A 116 -13.07 8.59 -7.93
N SER A 117 -13.52 8.35 -6.69
CA SER A 117 -14.42 9.25 -5.98
C SER A 117 -13.86 10.66 -5.80
N PHE A 118 -12.55 10.82 -5.55
CA PHE A 118 -11.91 12.14 -5.49
C PHE A 118 -11.84 12.80 -6.87
N ARG A 119 -11.53 12.02 -7.92
CA ARG A 119 -11.54 12.51 -9.31
C ARG A 119 -12.93 13.00 -9.71
N TYR A 120 -13.97 12.30 -9.28
CA TYR A 120 -15.36 12.69 -9.47
C TYR A 120 -15.68 14.03 -8.80
N LEU A 121 -15.28 14.24 -7.53
CA LEU A 121 -15.47 15.52 -6.85
C LEU A 121 -14.78 16.69 -7.58
N VAL A 122 -13.57 16.47 -8.09
CA VAL A 122 -12.86 17.47 -8.90
C VAL A 122 -13.59 17.74 -10.21
N ALA A 123 -14.10 16.70 -10.88
CA ALA A 123 -14.84 16.84 -12.13
C ALA A 123 -16.16 17.63 -11.94
N LEU A 124 -16.89 17.37 -10.86
CA LEU A 124 -18.08 18.15 -10.49
C LEU A 124 -17.76 19.63 -10.28
N ARG A 125 -16.64 19.93 -9.61
CA ARG A 125 -16.16 21.31 -9.43
C ARG A 125 -15.86 22.00 -10.77
N ASN A 126 -15.40 21.24 -11.75
CA ASN A 126 -15.15 21.70 -13.12
C ASN A 126 -16.40 21.64 -14.02
N ARG A 127 -17.60 21.44 -13.45
CA ARG A 127 -18.89 21.40 -14.16
C ARG A 127 -18.97 20.32 -15.23
N ILE A 128 -18.22 19.23 -15.07
CA ILE A 128 -18.33 18.06 -15.93
C ILE A 128 -19.60 17.29 -15.55
N SER A 129 -20.44 17.01 -16.54
CA SER A 129 -21.67 16.23 -16.38
C SER A 129 -21.40 14.74 -16.48
N PHE A 130 -22.15 13.95 -15.71
CA PHE A 130 -22.09 12.49 -15.69
C PHE A 130 -23.50 11.92 -15.82
N THR A 131 -23.62 10.75 -16.45
CA THR A 131 -24.88 9.98 -16.48
C THR A 131 -25.23 9.46 -15.08
N HIS A 132 -26.43 8.91 -14.92
CA HIS A 132 -26.83 8.33 -13.64
C HIS A 132 -25.95 7.11 -13.27
N GLU A 133 -25.63 6.29 -14.27
CA GLU A 133 -24.81 5.09 -14.13
C GLU A 133 -23.37 5.45 -13.73
N GLU A 134 -22.77 6.47 -14.36
CA GLU A 134 -21.42 6.95 -14.01
C GLU A 134 -21.37 7.47 -12.57
N LYS A 135 -22.39 8.22 -12.13
CA LYS A 135 -22.47 8.71 -10.74
C LYS A 135 -22.55 7.55 -9.76
N HIS A 136 -23.40 6.57 -10.04
CA HIS A 136 -23.56 5.38 -9.20
C HIS A 136 -22.22 4.65 -9.03
N GLU A 137 -21.46 4.50 -10.12
CA GLU A 137 -20.13 3.90 -10.08
C GLU A 137 -19.13 4.64 -9.16
N TYR A 138 -19.14 5.98 -9.16
CA TYR A 138 -18.30 6.77 -8.26
C TYR A 138 -18.76 6.69 -6.80
N GLU A 139 -20.07 6.65 -6.55
CA GLU A 139 -20.65 6.45 -5.22
C GLU A 139 -20.30 5.07 -4.65
N MET A 140 -20.32 4.03 -5.49
CA MET A 140 -19.89 2.69 -5.11
C MET A 140 -18.39 2.62 -4.81
N SER A 141 -17.55 3.33 -5.59
CA SER A 141 -16.12 3.46 -5.31
C SER A 141 -15.82 4.15 -3.98
N TRP A 142 -16.53 5.25 -3.69
CA TRP A 142 -16.46 5.94 -2.41
C TRP A 142 -16.86 5.01 -1.25
N SER A 143 -18.05 4.41 -1.34
CA SER A 143 -18.61 3.57 -0.28
C SER A 143 -17.72 2.38 0.04
N THR A 144 -17.12 1.76 -0.98
CA THR A 144 -16.20 0.63 -0.80
C THR A 144 -14.90 1.08 -0.14
N SER A 145 -14.29 2.17 -0.62
CA SER A 145 -13.03 2.68 -0.08
C SER A 145 -13.17 3.19 1.35
N VAL A 146 -14.31 3.78 1.72
CA VAL A 146 -14.62 4.19 3.10
C VAL A 146 -14.73 2.97 4.02
N LYS A 147 -15.43 1.91 3.59
CA LYS A 147 -15.53 0.66 4.36
C LYS A 147 -14.14 0.05 4.63
N GLU A 148 -13.30 -0.01 3.59
CA GLU A 148 -11.92 -0.51 3.71
C GLU A 148 -11.05 0.39 4.58
N SER A 149 -11.26 1.71 4.55
CA SER A 149 -10.55 2.67 5.41
C SER A 149 -10.91 2.50 6.89
N ASN A 150 -12.19 2.31 7.18
CA ASN A 150 -12.64 2.00 8.55
C ASN A 150 -12.06 0.67 9.02
N ARG A 151 -12.08 -0.36 8.16
CA ARG A 151 -11.47 -1.67 8.47
C ARG A 151 -9.97 -1.55 8.76
N LEU A 152 -9.26 -0.69 8.04
CA LEU A 152 -7.84 -0.40 8.26
C LEU A 152 -7.62 0.26 9.63
N ILE A 153 -8.40 1.30 9.95
CA ILE A 153 -8.31 2.00 11.23
C ILE A 153 -8.60 1.04 12.39
N ASP A 154 -9.66 0.23 12.28
CA ASP A 154 -10.02 -0.77 13.27
C ASP A 154 -8.94 -1.85 13.42
N TYR A 155 -8.20 -2.17 12.36
CA TYR A 155 -7.09 -3.11 12.42
C TYR A 155 -5.89 -2.52 13.18
N ILE A 156 -5.57 -1.24 12.95
CA ILE A 156 -4.46 -0.54 13.59
C ILE A 156 -4.73 -0.28 15.08
N ASN A 157 -6.00 -0.10 15.46
CA ASN A 157 -6.41 0.21 16.84
C ASN A 157 -6.58 -1.03 17.75
N LYS A 158 -6.37 -2.24 17.23
CA LYS A 158 -6.38 -3.48 18.02
C LYS A 158 -5.08 -3.64 18.81
#